data_AF-A0A1Y2TMZ3-F1
#
_entry.id   AF-A0A1Y2TMZ3-F1
#
_cell.length_a   1.000
_cell.length_b   1.000
_cell.length_c   1.000
_cell.angle_alpha   90.00
_cell.angle_beta   90.00
_cell.angle_gamma   90.00
#
_symmetry.space_group_name_H-M   'P 1'
#
loop_
_entity.id
_entity.type
_entity.pdbx_description
1 polymer ?
#
loop_
_entity_poly.entity_id
_entity_poly.type
_entity_poly.pdbx_seq_one_letter_code
_entity_poly.pdbx_strand_id
1 'polypeptide(L)'
;MRRANIVVRWPNWDALWASYAKPVPLEVGRADALNARTQQYLEVVGILDELFPLGIKYNTSSTFSEGSHSLTSLQHCFRPNFLMIGQPPVERVFRNHLDVPVCYSERVIATD
;
A
#
# COMPACT_ATOMS: atom_id res chain seq x y z
N MET A 1 27.72 6.65 -19.25
CA MET A 1 26.95 7.22 -18.12
C MET A 1 25.81 6.26 -17.80
N ARG A 2 25.92 5.46 -16.74
CA ARG A 2 24.86 4.54 -16.30
C ARG A 2 24.12 5.18 -15.13
N ARG A 3 22.80 5.33 -15.23
CA ARG A 3 21.90 5.64 -14.12
C ARG A 3 20.71 4.68 -14.20
N ALA A 4 20.86 3.55 -13.54
CA ALA A 4 19.73 2.88 -12.90
C ALA A 4 19.65 3.44 -11.47
N ASN A 5 18.50 3.48 -10.79
CA ASN A 5 18.09 2.41 -9.88
C ASN A 5 16.77 2.77 -9.18
N ILE A 6 15.95 1.76 -8.83
CA ILE A 6 15.04 1.81 -7.68
C ILE A 6 15.83 1.22 -6.52
N VAL A 7 15.99 1.97 -5.41
CA VAL A 7 16.75 1.50 -4.25
C VAL A 7 15.92 1.70 -2.98
N VAL A 8 15.54 0.59 -2.33
CA VAL A 8 15.01 0.53 -0.95
C VAL A 8 16.13 -0.03 -0.07
N ARG A 9 16.48 0.60 1.07
CA ARG A 9 17.54 0.13 1.99
C ARG A 9 17.17 0.27 3.47
N TRP A 10 17.53 -0.80 4.18
CA TRP A 10 17.70 -0.94 5.64
C TRP A 10 19.07 -0.36 6.08
N PRO A 11 19.43 -0.29 7.37
CA PRO A 11 20.48 0.61 7.85
C PRO A 11 21.85 0.17 7.30
N ASN A 12 22.69 1.16 6.94
CA ASN A 12 24.13 1.09 6.60
C ASN A 12 24.53 1.41 5.13
N TRP A 13 23.79 2.22 4.38
CA TRP A 13 24.25 2.62 3.03
C TRP A 13 23.92 4.07 2.65
N ASP A 14 24.83 4.70 1.91
CA ASP A 14 25.02 6.16 1.77
C ASP A 14 24.00 6.97 0.93
N ALA A 15 22.92 6.39 0.40
CA ALA A 15 21.85 7.15 -0.27
C ALA A 15 20.56 6.34 -0.48
N LEU A 16 19.39 6.93 -0.19
CA LEU A 16 18.06 6.35 -0.44
C LEU A 16 17.11 7.35 -1.13
N TRP A 17 16.57 6.96 -2.29
CA TRP A 17 15.42 7.61 -2.93
C TRP A 17 14.56 6.56 -3.61
N ALA A 18 13.25 6.75 -3.55
CA ALA A 18 12.30 5.93 -4.28
C ALA A 18 12.08 6.54 -5.67
N SER A 19 12.39 5.80 -6.74
CA SER A 19 12.14 6.27 -8.11
C SER A 19 10.84 5.72 -8.65
N TYR A 20 10.06 6.58 -9.31
CA TYR A 20 8.78 6.24 -9.90
C TYR A 20 8.71 6.78 -11.32
N ALA A 21 8.36 5.91 -12.27
CA ALA A 21 8.36 6.26 -13.69
C ALA A 21 7.21 7.20 -14.10
N LYS A 22 6.17 7.30 -13.27
CA LYS A 22 5.07 8.25 -13.51
C LYS A 22 5.51 9.66 -13.12
N PRO A 23 4.97 10.71 -13.78
CA PRO A 23 5.35 12.08 -13.49
C PRO A 23 4.77 12.63 -12.19
N VAL A 24 3.68 12.05 -11.70
CA VAL A 24 2.95 12.49 -10.51
C VAL A 24 2.35 11.27 -9.78
N PRO A 25 1.94 11.42 -8.51
CA PRO A 25 1.09 10.43 -7.82
C PRO A 25 -0.13 10.06 -8.66
N LEU A 26 -0.64 8.84 -8.47
CA LEU A 26 -1.84 8.42 -9.18
C LEU A 26 -3.05 9.26 -8.74
N GLU A 27 -3.87 9.71 -9.69
CA GLU A 27 -5.19 10.28 -9.39
C GLU A 27 -6.28 9.20 -9.33
N VAL A 28 -6.12 8.15 -10.15
CA VAL A 28 -7.01 6.98 -10.20
C VAL A 28 -6.17 5.71 -10.06
N GLY A 29 -6.50 4.92 -9.05
CA GLY A 29 -5.86 3.64 -8.75
C GLY A 29 -6.48 2.46 -9.46
N ARG A 30 -5.76 1.33 -9.49
CA ARG A 30 -6.33 0.04 -9.91
C ARG A 30 -6.80 -0.80 -8.74
N ALA A 31 -6.13 -0.65 -7.59
CA ALA A 31 -6.50 -1.32 -6.36
C ALA A 31 -7.52 -0.50 -5.56
N ASP A 32 -8.45 -1.18 -4.91
CA ASP A 32 -9.62 -0.62 -4.23
C ASP A 32 -9.92 -1.27 -2.87
N ALA A 33 -9.05 -2.17 -2.38
CA ALA A 33 -9.28 -2.90 -1.14
C ALA A 33 -7.99 -3.27 -0.40
N LEU A 34 -7.98 -3.09 0.92
CA LEU A 34 -6.99 -3.68 1.82
C LEU A 34 -7.61 -4.89 2.52
N ASN A 35 -7.01 -6.06 2.28
CA ASN A 35 -7.38 -7.27 3.03
C ASN A 35 -6.96 -7.14 4.50
N ALA A 36 -7.50 -8.01 5.34
CA ALA A 36 -7.25 -8.00 6.78
C ALA A 36 -5.76 -8.12 7.15
N ARG A 37 -4.97 -8.87 6.38
CA ARG A 37 -3.53 -9.03 6.63
C ARG A 37 -2.76 -7.76 6.30
N THR A 38 -3.12 -7.07 5.21
CA THR A 38 -2.55 -5.76 4.88
C THR A 38 -2.89 -4.74 5.97
N GLN A 39 -4.14 -4.71 6.45
CA GLN A 39 -4.50 -3.83 7.57
C GLN A 39 -3.61 -4.07 8.80
N GLN A 40 -3.30 -5.32 9.15
CA GLN A 40 -2.37 -5.63 10.25
C GLN A 40 -0.95 -5.08 10.02
N TYR A 41 -0.41 -5.16 8.79
CA TYR A 41 0.90 -4.57 8.51
C TYR A 41 0.88 -3.05 8.65
N LEU A 42 -0.19 -2.40 8.22
CA LEU A 42 -0.32 -0.94 8.33
C LEU A 42 -0.57 -0.46 9.76
N GLU A 43 -1.16 -1.31 10.61
CA GLU A 43 -1.25 -1.09 12.05
C GLU A 43 0.14 -1.11 12.68
N VAL A 44 0.99 -2.10 12.35
CA VAL A 44 2.36 -2.19 12.86
C VAL A 44 3.21 -0.99 12.44
N VAL A 45 3.01 -0.48 11.22
CA VAL A 45 3.72 0.71 10.71
C VAL A 45 3.10 2.02 11.22
N GLY A 46 1.94 1.97 11.88
CA GLY A 46 1.31 3.13 12.52
C GLY A 46 0.51 4.04 11.58
N ILE A 47 0.19 3.60 10.36
CA ILE A 47 -0.53 4.43 9.37
C ILE A 47 -1.97 4.01 9.15
N LEU A 48 -2.42 2.90 9.75
CA LEU A 48 -3.77 2.40 9.53
C LEU A 48 -4.84 3.39 10.02
N ASP A 49 -4.61 4.08 11.15
CA ASP A 49 -5.57 5.02 11.72
C ASP A 49 -5.86 6.22 10.80
N GLU A 50 -4.90 6.62 9.95
CA GLU A 50 -5.10 7.65 8.93
C GLU A 50 -5.87 7.13 7.71
N LEU A 51 -5.68 5.86 7.36
CA LEU A 51 -6.33 5.23 6.20
C LEU A 51 -7.77 4.82 6.50
N PHE A 52 -8.04 4.42 7.73
CA PHE A 52 -9.33 3.91 8.15
C PHE A 52 -10.51 4.85 7.90
N PRO A 53 -10.45 6.17 8.21
CA PRO A 53 -11.54 7.10 7.90
C PRO A 53 -11.68 7.42 6.41
N LEU A 54 -10.68 7.10 5.58
CA LEU A 54 -10.69 7.35 4.14
C LEU A 54 -11.33 6.21 3.33
N GLY A 55 -11.61 5.07 3.98
CA GLY A 55 -12.18 3.89 3.36
C GLY A 55 -13.55 3.49 3.92
N ILE A 56 -14.13 2.46 3.32
CA ILE A 56 -15.40 1.86 3.74
C ILE A 56 -15.12 0.43 4.21
N LYS A 57 -15.57 0.09 5.41
CA LYS A 57 -15.46 -1.30 5.91
C LYS A 57 -16.41 -2.19 5.14
N TYR A 58 -15.91 -3.32 4.66
CA TYR A 58 -16.69 -4.33 3.99
C TYR A 58 -16.51 -5.68 4.68
N ASN A 59 -17.59 -6.15 5.31
CA ASN A 59 -17.56 -7.30 6.21
C ASN A 59 -18.06 -8.59 5.54
N THR A 60 -18.52 -8.53 4.30
CA THR A 60 -19.16 -9.66 3.61
C THR A 60 -18.24 -10.16 2.50
N SER A 61 -18.02 -11.47 2.39
CA SER A 61 -17.38 -12.06 1.22
C SER A 61 -18.42 -12.82 0.42
N SER A 62 -18.62 -12.46 -0.85
CA SER A 62 -19.28 -13.34 -1.80
C SER A 62 -18.30 -14.48 -2.10
N THR A 63 -18.60 -15.69 -1.65
CA THR A 63 -17.75 -16.86 -1.83
C THR A 63 -17.35 -17.12 -3.27
N PHE A 64 -16.09 -17.51 -3.43
CA PHE A 64 -15.70 -18.46 -4.46
C PHE A 64 -16.42 -19.79 -4.15
N SER A 65 -17.25 -20.25 -5.09
CA SER A 65 -18.02 -21.51 -5.13
C SER A 65 -19.35 -21.66 -4.38
N GLU A 66 -19.58 -21.39 -3.08
CA GLU A 66 -20.92 -21.62 -2.47
C GLU A 66 -21.27 -20.72 -1.27
N GLY A 67 -22.26 -19.81 -1.45
CA GLY A 67 -22.94 -19.04 -0.39
C GLY A 67 -22.18 -17.86 0.24
N SER A 68 -22.81 -16.70 0.46
CA SER A 68 -22.16 -15.55 1.12
C SER A 68 -21.68 -15.89 2.53
N HIS A 69 -20.39 -15.68 2.83
CA HIS A 69 -19.83 -15.86 4.16
C HIS A 69 -19.42 -14.51 4.75
N SER A 70 -19.78 -14.28 6.02
CA SER A 70 -19.32 -13.09 6.74
C SER A 70 -17.84 -13.22 7.05
N LEU A 71 -17.04 -12.21 6.71
CA LEU A 71 -15.63 -12.17 7.06
C LEU A 71 -15.43 -12.10 8.57
N THR A 72 -16.42 -11.59 9.31
CA THR A 72 -16.39 -11.47 10.78
C THR A 72 -16.23 -12.79 11.51
N SER A 73 -16.43 -13.95 10.86
CA SER A 73 -16.20 -15.27 11.45
C SER A 73 -14.76 -15.77 11.33
N LEU A 74 -13.86 -15.01 10.68
CA LEU A 74 -12.45 -15.37 10.56
C LEU A 74 -11.76 -15.37 11.92
N GLN A 75 -11.26 -16.53 12.34
CA GLN A 75 -10.47 -16.68 13.56
C GLN A 75 -9.05 -16.15 13.35
N HIS A 76 -8.41 -15.73 14.46
CA HIS A 76 -7.03 -15.19 14.47
C HIS A 76 -6.81 -13.96 13.59
N CYS A 77 -7.88 -13.20 13.34
CA CYS A 77 -7.85 -12.00 12.52
C CYS A 77 -8.31 -10.79 13.34
N PHE A 78 -7.41 -9.83 13.58
CA PHE A 78 -7.70 -8.66 14.42
C PHE A 78 -8.74 -7.72 13.79
N ARG A 79 -8.75 -7.63 12.46
CA ARG A 79 -9.71 -6.84 11.68
C ARG A 79 -10.31 -7.73 10.59
N PRO A 80 -11.33 -8.56 10.89
CA PRO A 80 -11.89 -9.53 9.97
C PRO A 80 -12.85 -8.87 8.95
N ASN A 81 -12.30 -7.93 8.17
CA ASN A 81 -12.99 -7.18 7.13
C ASN A 81 -12.00 -6.79 6.02
N PHE A 82 -12.53 -6.36 4.89
CA PHE A 82 -11.76 -5.53 3.97
C PHE A 82 -12.01 -4.06 4.29
N LEU A 83 -10.97 -3.25 4.12
CA LEU A 83 -11.12 -1.80 4.02
C LEU A 83 -11.13 -1.45 2.53
N MET A 84 -12.31 -1.14 2.00
CA MET A 84 -12.45 -0.64 0.62
C MET A 84 -11.89 0.78 0.57
N ILE A 85 -10.77 0.96 -0.12
CA ILE A 85 -10.07 2.24 -0.26
C ILE A 85 -9.27 2.23 -1.55
N GLY A 86 -9.35 3.31 -2.31
CA GLY A 86 -8.57 3.46 -3.54
C GLY A 86 -7.07 3.51 -3.26
N GLN A 87 -6.28 3.09 -4.23
CA GLN A 87 -4.81 3.21 -4.21
C GLN A 87 -4.29 4.64 -3.96
N PRO A 88 -4.87 5.72 -4.52
CA PRO A 88 -4.30 7.07 -4.36
C PRO A 88 -4.27 7.60 -2.91
N PRO A 89 -5.35 7.49 -2.10
CA PRO A 89 -5.27 7.77 -0.67
C PRO A 89 -4.16 7.00 0.05
N VAL A 90 -3.96 5.73 -0.30
CA VAL A 90 -2.92 4.89 0.31
C VAL A 90 -1.53 5.43 -0.06
N GLU A 91 -1.24 5.65 -1.34
CA GLU A 91 0.04 6.20 -1.80
C GLU A 91 0.36 7.55 -1.15
N ARG A 92 -0.66 8.42 -0.96
CA ARG A 92 -0.50 9.71 -0.31
C ARG A 92 -0.10 9.58 1.15
N VAL A 93 -0.75 8.70 1.92
CA VAL A 93 -0.36 8.48 3.32
C VAL A 93 1.05 7.90 3.39
N PHE A 94 1.39 6.91 2.56
CA PHE A 94 2.76 6.39 2.48
C PHE A 94 3.78 7.51 2.17
N ARG A 95 3.50 8.38 1.20
CA ARG A 95 4.36 9.52 0.87
C ARG A 95 4.61 10.44 2.07
N ASN A 96 3.60 10.69 2.90
CA ASN A 96 3.74 11.54 4.09
C ASN A 96 4.60 10.89 5.19
N HIS A 97 4.66 9.56 5.24
CA HIS A 97 5.42 8.80 6.24
C HIS A 97 6.80 8.35 5.77
N LEU A 98 7.09 8.42 4.46
CA LEU A 98 8.42 8.17 3.92
C LEU A 98 9.35 9.34 4.23
N ASP A 99 10.42 9.04 4.97
CA ASP A 99 11.54 9.93 5.32
C ASP A 99 12.52 10.15 4.17
N VAL A 100 12.29 9.51 3.03
CA VAL A 100 13.18 9.55 1.86
C VAL A 100 12.55 10.27 0.68
N PRO A 101 13.32 11.00 -0.15
CA PRO A 101 12.79 11.63 -1.34
C PRO A 101 12.21 10.59 -2.32
N VAL A 102 11.12 10.95 -3.00
CA VAL A 102 10.51 10.17 -4.09
C VAL A 102 10.73 10.99 -5.36
N CYS A 103 11.47 10.42 -6.30
CA CYS A 103 11.77 11.01 -7.58
C CYS A 103 10.76 10.52 -8.62
N TYR A 104 10.02 11.44 -9.21
CA TYR A 104 9.08 11.15 -10.29
C TYR A 104 9.74 11.26 -11.66
N SER A 105 9.12 10.68 -12.68
CA SER A 105 9.64 10.63 -14.06
C SER A 105 10.98 9.90 -14.20
N GLU A 106 11.33 9.03 -13.26
CA GLU A 106 12.56 8.24 -13.30
C GLU A 106 12.27 6.80 -13.71
N ARG A 107 12.95 6.31 -14.76
CA ARG A 107 12.84 4.93 -15.23
C ARG A 107 14.16 4.20 -15.03
N VAL A 108 14.10 3.02 -14.42
CA VAL A 108 15.22 2.09 -14.34
C VAL A 108 15.46 1.48 -15.72
N ILE A 109 16.66 1.67 -16.26
CA ILE A 109 17.04 1.21 -17.61
C ILE A 109 17.87 -0.08 -17.62
N ALA A 110 18.42 -0.48 -16.48
CA ALA A 110 19.17 -1.71 -16.28
C ALA A 110 19.24 -2.05 -14.79
N THR A 111 19.54 -3.29 -14.44
CA THR A 111 19.98 -3.69 -13.10
C THR A 111 21.30 -4.44 -13.31
N ASP A 112 22.36 -4.04 -12.62
CA ASP A 112 23.65 -4.74 -12.69
C ASP A 112 23.55 -6.15 -12.08
#